data_AF-A0A537JN89-F1
#
_entry.id   AF-A0A537JN89-F1
#
_cell.length_a   1.000
_cell.length_b   1.000
_cell.length_c   1.000
_cell.angle_alpha   90.00
_cell.angle_beta   90.00
_cell.angle_gamma   90.00
#
_symmetry.space_group_name_H-M   'P 1'
#
loop_
_entity.id
_entity.type
_entity.pdbx_description
1 polymer ?
#
loop_
_entity_poly.entity_id
_entity_poly.type
_entity_poly.pdbx_seq_one_letter_code
_entity_poly.pdbx_strand_id
1 'polypeptide(L)'
;MKKIEIITACKKLLADVYTPVGIYLRLRDRFRDTILLESTDHHAAENSWSFICINAIGGIEVTSTESMEFKLPRQKPERVAIKNATEMPKLVWDFMQNFEVKKADSKEAKYAQGLFGYT
;
A
#
# COMPACT_ATOMS: atom_id res chain seq x y z
N MET A 1 14.31 -3.58 18.25
CA MET A 1 13.06 -2.79 18.34
C MET A 1 11.87 -3.73 18.28
N LYS A 2 10.75 -3.38 18.94
CA LYS A 2 9.50 -4.15 18.83
C LYS A 2 8.89 -3.86 17.45
N LYS A 3 8.60 -4.91 16.67
CA LYS A 3 7.96 -4.77 15.36
C LYS A 3 6.51 -4.32 15.51
N ILE A 4 6.03 -3.57 14.51
CA ILE A 4 4.64 -3.13 14.42
C ILE A 4 3.82 -4.27 13.83
N GLU A 5 2.90 -4.83 14.62
CA GLU A 5 2.05 -5.91 14.16
C GLU A 5 0.97 -5.40 13.19
N ILE A 6 0.85 -6.05 12.03
CA ILE A 6 -0.22 -5.83 11.06
C ILE A 6 -1.16 -7.03 11.11
N ILE A 7 -2.42 -6.75 11.45
CA ILE A 7 -3.52 -7.72 11.46
C ILE A 7 -4.49 -7.34 10.34
N THR A 8 -4.69 -8.25 9.40
CA THR A 8 -5.58 -8.04 8.27
C THR A 8 -6.91 -8.75 8.52
N ALA A 9 -8.00 -7.98 8.54
CA ALA A 9 -9.35 -8.52 8.56
C ALA A 9 -10.02 -8.28 7.21
N CYS A 10 -10.75 -9.28 6.72
CA CYS A 10 -11.44 -9.21 5.43
C CYS A 10 -12.93 -9.48 5.60
N LYS A 11 -13.73 -8.76 4.82
CA LYS A 11 -15.17 -8.96 4.72
C LYS A 11 -15.57 -9.00 3.26
N LYS A 12 -16.24 -10.06 2.84
CA LYS A 12 -16.81 -10.19 1.50
C LYS A 12 -18.20 -9.57 1.45
N LEU A 13 -18.49 -8.85 0.37
CA LEU A 13 -19.77 -8.20 0.10
C LEU A 13 -20.21 -8.50 -1.32
N LEU A 14 -21.52 -8.52 -1.57
CA LEU A 14 -22.05 -8.56 -2.94
C LEU A 14 -21.78 -7.22 -3.62
N ALA A 15 -21.27 -7.28 -4.85
CA ALA A 15 -20.79 -6.09 -5.54
C ALA A 15 -21.18 -6.00 -7.02
N ASP A 16 -22.20 -6.75 -7.44
CA ASP A 16 -22.60 -6.88 -8.85
C ASP A 16 -23.04 -5.55 -9.48
N VAL A 17 -23.39 -4.55 -8.66
CA VAL A 17 -23.80 -3.20 -9.08
C VAL A 17 -22.74 -2.13 -8.84
N TYR A 18 -21.55 -2.50 -8.37
CA TYR A 18 -20.45 -1.56 -8.12
C TYR A 18 -19.32 -1.78 -9.11
N THR A 19 -18.75 -0.68 -9.60
CA THR A 19 -17.52 -0.69 -10.39
C THR A 19 -16.36 -0.16 -9.54
N PRO A 20 -15.12 -0.61 -9.75
CA PRO A 20 -13.95 -0.09 -9.04
C PRO A 20 -13.84 1.44 -9.13
N VAL A 21 -13.99 2.01 -10.32
CA VAL A 21 -13.99 3.47 -10.54
C VAL A 21 -15.12 4.16 -9.76
N GLY A 22 -16.33 3.59 -9.76
CA GLY A 22 -17.47 4.16 -9.03
C GLY A 22 -17.26 4.17 -7.52
N ILE A 23 -16.62 3.13 -6.96
CA ILE A 23 -16.24 3.09 -5.55
C ILE A 23 -15.14 4.14 -5.27
N TYR A 24 -14.10 4.18 -6.10
CA TYR A 24 -12.98 5.10 -5.95
C TYR A 24 -13.44 6.56 -5.90
N LEU A 25 -14.29 6.99 -6.85
CA LEU A 25 -14.77 8.36 -6.90
C LEU A 25 -15.54 8.78 -5.62
N ARG A 26 -16.29 7.86 -5.01
CA ARG A 26 -17.00 8.13 -3.75
C ARG A 26 -16.07 8.21 -2.53
N LEU A 27 -14.95 7.49 -2.56
CA LEU A 27 -13.98 7.45 -1.47
C LEU A 27 -12.96 8.59 -1.56
N ARG A 28 -12.53 8.96 -2.77
CA ARG A 28 -11.52 9.99 -3.04
C ARG A 28 -11.88 11.32 -2.39
N ASP A 29 -13.16 11.68 -2.40
CA ASP A 29 -13.61 12.96 -1.83
C ASP A 29 -13.76 12.91 -0.29
N ARG A 30 -13.58 11.74 0.33
CA ARG A 30 -13.69 11.51 1.78
C ARG A 30 -12.37 11.20 2.47
N PHE A 31 -11.41 10.62 1.74
CA PHE A 31 -10.13 10.17 2.28
C PHE A 31 -8.97 10.80 1.50
N ARG A 32 -7.96 11.26 2.24
CA ARG A 32 -6.68 11.67 1.65
C ARG A 32 -5.89 10.47 1.16
N ASP A 33 -5.00 10.73 0.21
CA ASP A 33 -4.02 9.78 -0.33
C ASP A 33 -4.69 8.49 -0.84
N THR A 34 -5.85 8.67 -1.48
CA THR A 34 -6.61 7.57 -2.06
C THR A 34 -6.00 7.18 -3.40
N ILE A 35 -5.71 5.90 -3.61
CA ILE A 35 -5.17 5.37 -4.87
C ILE A 35 -6.10 4.29 -5.44
N LEU A 36 -6.15 4.23 -6.77
CA LEU A 36 -6.80 3.16 -7.54
C LEU A 36 -5.73 2.52 -8.44
N LEU A 37 -5.50 1.23 -8.27
CA LEU A 37 -4.63 0.41 -9.11
C LEU A 37 -5.48 -0.66 -9.77
N GLU A 38 -5.54 -0.67 -11.10
CA GLU A 38 -6.38 -1.60 -11.86
C GLU A 38 -5.54 -2.39 -12.84
N SER A 39 -5.78 -3.71 -12.92
CA SER A 39 -5.14 -4.55 -13.93
C SER A 39 -5.56 -4.11 -15.33
N THR A 40 -4.61 -3.91 -16.22
CA THR A 40 -4.85 -3.57 -17.63
C THR A 40 -4.98 -4.80 -18.53
N ASP A 41 -4.76 -6.01 -18.00
CA ASP A 41 -4.70 -7.21 -18.83
C ASP A 41 -6.10 -7.73 -19.20
N HIS A 42 -6.49 -7.48 -20.45
CA HIS A 42 -7.78 -7.87 -21.00
C HIS A 42 -7.88 -9.38 -21.28
N HIS A 43 -6.75 -10.11 -21.27
CA HIS A 43 -6.69 -11.53 -21.65
C HIS A 43 -6.76 -12.52 -20.48
N ALA A 44 -6.76 -12.05 -19.23
CA ALA A 44 -6.74 -12.89 -18.04
C ALA A 44 -7.95 -12.64 -17.12
N ALA A 45 -9.16 -12.99 -17.58
CA ALA A 45 -10.40 -12.84 -16.81
C ALA A 45 -10.35 -13.48 -15.41
N GLU A 46 -9.46 -14.47 -15.18
CA GLU A 46 -9.32 -15.15 -13.88
C GLU A 46 -8.40 -14.44 -12.87
N ASN A 47 -7.65 -13.39 -13.25
CA ASN A 47 -6.71 -12.71 -12.36
C ASN A 47 -6.73 -11.17 -12.42
N SER A 48 -7.83 -10.58 -12.89
CA SER A 48 -8.00 -9.12 -12.87
C SER A 48 -8.43 -8.62 -11.49
N TRP A 49 -7.52 -7.92 -10.79
CA TRP A 49 -7.80 -7.27 -9.51
C TRP A 49 -7.78 -5.74 -9.69
N SER A 50 -8.67 -5.08 -8.94
CA SER A 50 -8.60 -3.64 -8.71
C SER A 50 -8.38 -3.40 -7.23
N PHE A 51 -7.38 -2.61 -6.90
CA PHE A 51 -7.06 -2.20 -5.53
C PHE A 51 -7.46 -0.75 -5.34
N ILE A 52 -8.25 -0.49 -4.31
CA ILE A 52 -8.57 0.86 -3.85
C ILE A 52 -8.01 0.98 -2.44
N CYS A 53 -6.97 1.79 -2.26
CA CYS A 53 -6.35 2.00 -0.97
C CYS A 53 -6.68 3.39 -0.46
N ILE A 54 -7.03 3.49 0.82
CA ILE A 54 -7.41 4.74 1.50
C ILE A 54 -6.72 4.78 2.87
N ASN A 55 -6.56 6.00 3.42
CA ASN A 55 -6.12 6.21 4.78
C ASN A 55 -4.77 5.50 5.10
N ALA A 56 -3.73 5.87 4.36
CA ALA A 56 -2.39 5.31 4.52
C ALA A 56 -1.94 5.36 5.98
N ILE A 57 -1.58 4.20 6.54
CA ILE A 57 -1.14 4.06 7.93
C ILE A 57 0.37 4.31 8.10
N GLY A 58 1.10 4.31 7.00
CA GLY A 58 2.54 4.54 6.88
C GLY A 58 2.94 4.48 5.42
N GLY A 59 4.16 4.92 5.10
CA GLY A 59 4.61 4.96 3.72
C GLY A 59 6.02 5.46 3.56
N ILE A 60 6.49 5.43 2.31
CA ILE A 60 7.77 5.94 1.86
C ILE A 60 7.47 6.90 0.72
N GLU A 61 8.13 8.05 0.72
CA GLU A 61 8.08 9.03 -0.36
C GLU A 61 9.52 9.40 -0.76
N VAL A 62 9.80 9.37 -2.06
CA VAL A 62 11.10 9.73 -2.62
C VAL A 62 10.89 10.95 -3.50
N THR A 63 11.26 12.12 -2.97
CA THR A 63 11.05 13.40 -3.67
C THR A 63 12.25 13.82 -4.51
N SER A 64 13.44 13.25 -4.25
CA SER A 64 14.67 13.55 -4.98
C SER A 64 15.64 12.36 -4.93
N THR A 65 16.69 12.41 -5.75
CA THR A 65 17.77 11.41 -5.74
C THR A 65 18.65 11.47 -4.49
N GLU A 66 18.43 12.46 -3.62
CA GLU A 66 19.28 12.75 -2.45
C GLU A 66 18.55 12.52 -1.11
N SER A 67 17.22 12.39 -1.13
CA SER A 67 16.46 12.21 0.11
C SER A 67 15.21 11.35 -0.06
N MET A 68 14.96 10.53 0.95
CA MET A 68 13.75 9.73 1.14
C MET A 68 13.10 10.16 2.45
N GLU A 69 11.78 10.28 2.48
CA GLU A 69 11.00 10.39 3.70
C GLU A 69 10.24 9.09 3.92
N PHE A 70 10.16 8.63 5.17
CA PHE A 70 9.25 7.56 5.53
C PHE A 70 8.46 7.92 6.78
N LYS A 71 7.29 7.30 6.93
CA LYS A 71 6.42 7.50 8.09
C LYS A 71 5.93 6.17 8.61
N LEU A 72 6.24 5.89 9.88
CA LEU A 72 5.68 4.76 10.60
C LEU A 72 4.31 5.12 11.23
N PRO A 73 3.43 4.13 11.46
CA PRO A 73 2.15 4.36 12.11
C PRO A 73 2.26 5.13 13.42
N ARG A 74 1.51 6.22 13.52
CA ARG A 74 1.45 7.12 14.70
C ARG A 74 2.78 7.76 15.08
N GLN A 75 3.75 7.78 14.17
CA GLN A 75 5.03 8.47 14.37
C GLN A 75 5.12 9.68 13.43
N LYS A 76 6.06 10.57 13.76
CA LYS A 76 6.39 11.68 12.86
C LYS A 76 7.15 11.14 11.65
N PRO A 77 7.06 11.80 10.49
CA PRO A 77 7.91 11.45 9.35
C PRO A 77 9.38 11.60 9.70
N GLU A 78 10.20 10.72 9.14
CA GLU A 78 11.65 10.71 9.27
C GLU A 78 12.29 10.84 7.89
N ARG A 79 13.32 11.69 7.80
CA ARG A 79 14.04 11.94 6.56
C ARG A 79 15.39 11.24 6.58
N VAL A 80 15.69 10.52 5.50
CA VAL A 80 16.93 9.79 5.30
C VAL A 80 17.62 10.34 4.07
N ALA A 81 18.92 10.65 4.21
CA ALA A 81 19.75 11.04 3.07
C ALA A 81 20.10 9.81 2.23
N ILE A 82 19.91 9.91 0.92
CA ILE A 82 20.29 8.89 -0.05
C ILE A 82 21.68 9.25 -0.56
N LYS A 83 22.67 8.39 -0.33
CA LYS A 83 24.04 8.65 -0.81
C LYS A 83 24.23 8.18 -2.24
N ASN A 84 23.55 7.11 -2.64
CA ASN A 84 23.58 6.55 -3.98
C ASN A 84 22.22 5.91 -4.29
N ALA A 85 21.74 6.01 -5.53
CA ALA A 85 20.49 5.41 -6.00
C ALA A 85 20.43 3.89 -5.76
N THR A 86 21.58 3.22 -5.70
CA THR A 86 21.66 1.78 -5.39
C THR A 86 21.24 1.41 -3.97
N GLU A 87 21.16 2.39 -3.05
CA GLU A 87 20.68 2.16 -1.68
C GLU A 87 19.15 2.06 -1.59
N MET A 88 18.42 2.51 -2.62
CA MET A 88 16.96 2.61 -2.58
C MET A 88 16.24 1.28 -2.27
N PRO A 89 16.55 0.15 -2.93
CA PRO A 89 15.91 -1.12 -2.59
C PRO A 89 16.16 -1.54 -1.15
N LYS A 90 17.35 -1.25 -0.62
CA LYS A 90 17.71 -1.55 0.77
C LYS A 90 16.91 -0.68 1.75
N LEU A 91 16.77 0.61 1.48
CA LEU A 91 15.98 1.52 2.32
C LEU A 91 14.50 1.10 2.39
N VAL A 92 13.93 0.69 1.25
CA VAL A 92 12.57 0.16 1.19
C VAL A 92 12.47 -1.16 1.98
N TRP A 93 13.43 -2.06 1.82
CA TRP A 93 13.48 -3.31 2.57
C TRP A 93 13.58 -3.08 4.08
N ASP A 94 14.46 -2.18 4.51
CA ASP A 94 14.67 -1.83 5.91
C ASP A 94 13.40 -1.19 6.51
N PHE A 95 12.68 -0.37 5.76
CA PHE A 95 11.36 0.12 6.15
C PHE A 95 10.38 -1.05 6.38
N MET A 96 10.29 -2.00 5.46
CA MET A 96 9.42 -3.17 5.58
C MET A 96 9.75 -4.03 6.81
N GLN A 97 11.02 -4.08 7.25
CA GLN A 97 11.44 -4.83 8.44
C GLN A 97 10.87 -4.29 9.76
N ASN A 98 10.32 -3.07 9.77
CA ASN A 98 9.62 -2.52 10.94
C ASN A 98 8.28 -3.20 11.23
N PHE A 99 7.74 -3.95 10.27
CA PHE A 99 6.43 -4.56 10.37
C PHE A 99 6.52 -6.08 10.59
N GLU A 100 5.57 -6.62 11.35
CA GLU A 100 5.33 -8.04 11.49
C GLU A 100 3.89 -8.34 11.02
N VAL A 101 3.77 -8.95 9.85
CA VAL A 101 2.48 -9.26 9.24
C VAL A 101 1.99 -10.61 9.77
N LYS A 102 0.83 -10.64 10.43
CA LYS A 102 0.22 -11.92 10.84
C LYS A 102 -0.28 -12.67 9.61
N LYS A 103 -0.04 -13.99 9.58
CA LYS A 103 -0.42 -14.85 8.46
C LYS A 103 -1.93 -14.74 8.20
N ALA A 104 -2.27 -14.49 6.95
CA ALA A 104 -3.65 -14.43 6.47
C ALA A 104 -4.09 -15.79 5.88
N ASP A 105 -5.35 -16.16 6.13
CA ASP A 105 -5.92 -17.43 5.67
C ASP A 105 -6.51 -17.35 4.26
N SER A 106 -7.03 -16.18 3.84
CA SER A 106 -7.66 -16.00 2.52
C SER A 106 -6.71 -15.40 1.46
N LYS A 107 -7.02 -15.63 0.18
CA LYS A 107 -6.27 -15.06 -0.96
C LYS A 107 -6.36 -13.52 -0.96
N GLU A 108 -7.54 -12.97 -0.70
CA GLU A 108 -7.82 -11.54 -0.63
C GLU A 108 -6.99 -10.86 0.46
N ALA A 109 -6.96 -11.46 1.65
CA ALA A 109 -6.22 -10.94 2.80
C ALA A 109 -4.71 -10.92 2.53
N LYS A 110 -4.18 -11.94 1.85
CA LYS A 110 -2.76 -11.97 1.45
C LYS A 110 -2.42 -10.86 0.45
N TYR A 111 -3.28 -10.60 -0.53
CA TYR A 111 -3.05 -9.48 -1.46
C TYR A 111 -3.04 -8.14 -0.75
N ALA A 112 -3.91 -7.94 0.26
CA ALA A 112 -3.95 -6.68 1.02
C ALA A 112 -2.70 -6.44 1.89
N GLN A 113 -1.85 -7.45 2.11
CA GLN A 113 -0.63 -7.37 2.92
C GLN A 113 0.59 -6.91 2.10
N GLY A 114 0.47 -5.77 1.42
CA GLY A 114 1.49 -5.24 0.52
C GLY A 114 1.73 -3.74 0.67
N LEU A 115 2.79 -3.26 0.02
CA LEU A 115 3.00 -1.83 -0.24
C LEU A 115 2.32 -1.48 -1.56
N PHE A 116 1.48 -0.47 -1.54
CA PHE A 116 0.76 0.03 -2.70
C PHE A 116 1.10 1.49 -2.92
N GLY A 117 1.41 1.86 -4.15
CA GLY A 117 1.82 3.21 -4.48
C GLY A 117 2.06 3.39 -5.97
N TYR A 118 2.74 4.47 -6.31
CA TYR A 118 3.10 4.86 -7.67
C TYR A 118 4.52 5.43 -7.66
N THR A 119 5.10 5.52 -8.86
CA THR A 119 6.42 6.13 -9.11
C THR A 119 6.27 7.42 -9.89
#